data_AF-A0A960XZ18-F1
#
_entry.id   AF-A0A960XZ18-F1
#
_cell.length_a   1.000
_cell.length_b   1.000
_cell.length_c   1.000
_cell.angle_alpha   90.00
_cell.angle_beta   90.00
_cell.angle_gamma   90.00
#
_symmetry.space_group_name_H-M   'P 1'
#
loop_
_entity.id
_entity.type
_entity.pdbx_description
1 polymer ?
#
loop_
_entity_poly.entity_id
_entity_poly.type
_entity_poly.pdbx_seq_one_letter_code
_entity_poly.pdbx_strand_id
1 'polypeptide(L)'
;MSDDYFILIGLILGLLTFLLYLLVPLRQRRKKEEENRIRGYCPVCGHALRKGERIRSNQLELGKSNLRTYIKGCPFCLGGKTPRKCPVCKKKLAKEETVVAFSNPEEDKKKLKMMGCKNCFSQGFD
;
A
#
# COMPACT_ATOMS: atom_id res chain seq x y z
N MET A 1 -29.56 22.63 -43.87
CA MET A 1 -29.51 21.85 -42.63
C MET A 1 -30.94 21.76 -42.13
N SER A 2 -31.52 20.58 -42.17
CA SER A 2 -32.91 20.31 -41.80
C SER A 2 -33.12 20.45 -40.29
N ASP A 3 -34.28 20.96 -39.88
CA ASP A 3 -34.66 21.14 -38.47
C ASP A 3 -34.57 19.84 -37.65
N ASP A 4 -34.77 18.69 -38.31
CA ASP A 4 -34.61 17.35 -37.74
C ASP A 4 -33.21 17.12 -37.15
N TYR A 5 -32.18 17.73 -37.75
CA TYR A 5 -30.80 17.60 -37.28
C TYR A 5 -30.58 18.25 -35.92
N PHE A 6 -31.19 19.41 -35.68
CA PHE A 6 -31.10 20.11 -34.39
C PHE A 6 -31.82 19.35 -33.28
N ILE A 7 -32.96 18.73 -33.59
CA ILE A 7 -33.72 17.90 -32.65
C ILE A 7 -32.91 16.66 -32.26
N LEU A 8 -32.30 15.98 -33.24
CA LEU A 8 -31.46 14.81 -32.99
C LEU A 8 -30.24 15.15 -32.11
N ILE A 9 -29.56 16.26 -32.37
CA ILE A 9 -28.44 16.71 -31.53
C ILE A 9 -28.88 16.98 -30.09
N GLY A 10 -30.02 17.65 -29.91
CA GLY A 10 -30.57 17.93 -28.58
C GLY A 10 -30.85 16.65 -27.78
N LEU A 11 -31.45 15.64 -28.42
CA LEU A 11 -31.71 14.34 -27.81
C LEU A 11 -30.41 13.61 -27.45
N ILE A 12 -29.41 13.62 -28.33
CA ILE A 12 -28.11 12.98 -28.08
C ILE A 12 -27.41 13.66 -26.89
N LEU A 13 -27.35 15.00 -26.85
CA LEU A 13 -26.73 15.72 -25.74
C LEU A 13 -27.48 15.52 -24.42
N GLY A 14 -28.81 15.51 -24.45
CA GLY A 14 -29.64 15.19 -23.27
C GLY A 14 -29.39 13.77 -22.75
N LEU A 15 -29.30 12.79 -23.64
CA LEU A 15 -29.05 11.40 -23.27
C LEU A 15 -27.62 11.22 -22.73
N LEU A 16 -26.63 11.90 -23.33
CA LEU A 16 -25.22 11.85 -22.91
C LEU A 16 -25.02 12.50 -21.53
N THR A 17 -25.65 13.65 -21.29
CA THR A 17 -25.62 14.33 -19.97
C THR A 17 -26.33 13.52 -18.89
N PHE A 18 -27.49 12.93 -19.18
CA PHE A 18 -28.20 12.04 -18.27
C PHE A 18 -27.38 10.79 -17.91
N LEU A 19 -26.73 10.18 -18.91
CA LEU A 19 -25.88 9.01 -18.72
C LEU A 19 -24.66 9.35 -17.84
N LEU A 20 -24.02 10.50 -18.07
CA LEU A 20 -22.92 10.97 -17.23
C LEU A 20 -23.40 11.25 -15.78
N TYR A 21 -24.57 11.85 -15.60
CA TYR A 21 -25.14 12.12 -14.28
C TYR A 21 -25.35 10.83 -13.46
N LEU A 22 -25.76 9.72 -14.10
CA LEU A 22 -25.89 8.42 -13.43
C LEU A 22 -24.53 7.73 -13.15
N LEU A 23 -23.55 7.91 -14.03
CA LEU A 23 -22.24 7.27 -13.88
C LEU A 23 -21.35 7.93 -12.81
N VAL A 24 -21.44 9.25 -12.63
CA VAL A 24 -20.66 10.01 -11.63
C VAL A 24 -20.82 9.46 -10.20
N PRO A 25 -22.03 9.28 -9.63
CA PRO A 25 -22.18 8.78 -8.27
C PRO A 25 -21.70 7.34 -8.11
N LEU A 26 -21.86 6.49 -9.14
CA LEU A 26 -21.33 5.12 -9.12
C LEU A 26 -19.81 5.12 -9.09
N ARG A 27 -19.17 5.99 -9.88
CA ARG A 27 -17.71 6.14 -9.90
C ARG A 27 -17.19 6.67 -8.56
N GLN A 28 -17.89 7.61 -7.94
CA GLN A 28 -17.55 8.13 -6.61
C GLN A 28 -17.65 7.03 -5.54
N ARG A 29 -18.72 6.23 -5.55
CA ARG A 29 -18.87 5.08 -4.64
C ARG A 29 -17.73 4.08 -4.79
N ARG A 30 -17.41 3.67 -6.02
CA ARG A 30 -16.27 2.77 -6.29
C ARG A 30 -14.95 3.34 -5.79
N LYS A 31 -14.70 4.64 -5.99
CA LYS A 31 -13.45 5.29 -5.53
C LYS A 31 -13.34 5.28 -4.00
N LYS A 32 -14.42 5.61 -3.29
CA LYS A 32 -14.48 5.59 -1.82
C LYS A 32 -14.33 4.18 -1.26
N GLU A 33 -14.94 3.19 -1.91
CA GLU A 33 -14.76 1.79 -1.54
C GLU A 33 -13.31 1.35 -1.72
N GLU A 34 -12.69 1.67 -2.86
CA GLU A 34 -11.31 1.33 -3.15
C GLU A 34 -10.30 1.98 -2.19
N GLU A 35 -10.59 3.20 -1.73
CA GLU A 35 -9.77 3.91 -0.74
C GLU A 35 -9.81 3.22 0.64
N ASN A 36 -10.98 2.72 1.04
CA ASN A 36 -11.17 2.02 2.31
C ASN A 36 -10.70 0.56 2.31
N ARG A 37 -10.36 0.00 1.13
CA ARG A 37 -9.83 -1.36 1.04
C ARG A 37 -8.47 -1.47 1.74
N ILE A 38 -8.40 -2.42 2.67
CA ILE A 38 -7.16 -2.79 3.35
C ILE A 38 -6.24 -3.47 2.34
N ARG A 39 -5.05 -2.92 2.12
CA ARG A 39 -4.04 -3.46 1.20
C ARG A 39 -3.12 -4.47 1.87
N GLY A 40 -2.99 -4.39 3.18
CA GLY A 40 -2.13 -5.27 3.96
C GLY A 40 -1.98 -4.76 5.39
N TYR A 41 -1.12 -5.44 6.14
CA TYR A 41 -0.86 -5.12 7.54
C TYR A 41 0.60 -4.72 7.74
N CYS A 42 0.85 -3.80 8.66
CA CYS A 42 2.20 -3.47 9.05
C CYS A 42 2.83 -4.66 9.80
N PRO A 43 3.97 -5.21 9.36
CA PRO A 43 4.57 -6.38 10.01
C PRO A 43 5.13 -6.10 11.41
N VAL A 44 5.32 -4.82 11.77
CA VAL A 44 5.92 -4.39 13.05
C VAL A 44 4.88 -4.12 14.14
N CYS A 45 3.70 -3.62 13.77
CA CYS A 45 2.65 -3.25 14.74
C CYS A 45 1.28 -3.88 14.45
N GLY A 46 1.10 -4.56 13.32
CA GLY A 46 -0.17 -5.17 12.92
C GLY A 46 -1.23 -4.18 12.43
N HIS A 47 -0.93 -2.89 12.31
CA HIS A 47 -1.93 -1.92 11.83
C HIS A 47 -2.32 -2.17 10.37
N ALA A 48 -3.62 -2.17 10.08
CA ALA A 48 -4.16 -2.29 8.73
C ALA A 48 -3.83 -1.05 7.90
N LEU A 49 -3.27 -1.24 6.70
CA LEU A 49 -2.86 -0.16 5.81
C LEU A 49 -3.86 0.02 4.68
N ARG A 50 -4.33 1.26 4.49
CA ARG A 50 -5.26 1.67 3.42
C ARG A 50 -4.52 2.23 2.20
N LYS A 51 -5.26 2.56 1.15
CA LYS A 51 -4.70 3.16 -0.07
C LYS A 51 -4.04 4.50 0.27
N GLY A 52 -2.74 4.64 -0.04
CA GLY A 52 -1.94 5.84 0.25
C GLY A 52 -1.05 5.71 1.48
N GLU A 53 -1.37 4.81 2.40
CA GLU A 53 -0.54 4.53 3.57
C GLU A 53 0.56 3.55 3.19
N ARG A 54 1.83 3.95 3.38
CA ARG A 54 3.00 3.14 3.03
C ARG A 54 3.88 2.88 4.23
N ILE A 55 4.54 1.73 4.23
CA ILE A 55 5.58 1.40 5.20
C ILE A 55 6.86 2.12 4.79
N ARG A 56 7.55 2.72 5.75
CA ARG A 56 8.89 3.25 5.56
C ARG A 56 9.89 2.10 5.61
N SER A 57 10.55 1.86 4.50
CA SER A 57 11.58 0.83 4.35
C SER A 57 12.72 1.34 3.47
N ASN A 58 13.93 0.86 3.75
CA ASN A 58 15.10 1.05 2.90
C ASN A 58 15.46 -0.29 2.27
N GLN A 59 15.78 -0.31 0.98
CA GLN A 59 16.16 -1.52 0.26
C GLN A 59 17.65 -1.45 -0.09
N LEU A 60 18.31 -2.59 -0.01
CA LEU A 60 19.70 -2.80 -0.40
C LEU A 60 19.74 -4.04 -1.31
N GLU A 61 20.38 -3.89 -2.47
CA GLU A 61 20.55 -4.99 -3.42
C GLU A 61 21.75 -5.84 -3.02
N LEU A 62 21.53 -7.14 -2.77
CA LEU A 62 22.59 -8.13 -2.58
C LEU A 62 22.72 -8.96 -3.86
N GLY A 63 23.36 -8.37 -4.86
CA GLY A 63 23.56 -8.99 -6.16
C GLY A 63 22.28 -9.07 -7.01
N LYS A 64 22.21 -10.04 -7.92
CA LYS A 64 21.21 -10.08 -8.99
C LYS A 64 19.78 -10.39 -8.55
N SER A 65 19.59 -11.13 -7.45
CA SER A 65 18.28 -11.70 -7.11
C SER A 65 17.86 -11.57 -5.64
N ASN A 66 18.70 -11.06 -4.74
CA ASN A 66 18.33 -10.95 -3.32
C ASN A 66 18.28 -9.49 -2.88
N LEU A 67 17.08 -8.97 -2.60
CA LEU A 67 16.90 -7.65 -2.01
C LEU A 67 16.76 -7.78 -0.50
N ARG A 68 17.64 -7.11 0.25
CA ARG A 68 17.49 -6.94 1.70
C ARG A 68 16.71 -5.66 1.95
N THR A 69 15.62 -5.77 2.68
CA THR A 69 14.75 -4.66 3.05
C THR A 69 14.81 -4.41 4.56
N TYR A 70 15.23 -3.22 4.94
CA TYR A 70 15.17 -2.73 6.31
C TYR A 70 13.85 -2.01 6.53
N ILE A 71 12.96 -2.62 7.31
CA ILE A 71 11.62 -2.12 7.59
C ILE A 71 11.65 -1.31 8.90
N LYS A 72 11.41 0.00 8.83
CA LYS A 72 11.17 0.84 10.01
C LYS A 72 9.75 0.61 10.52
N GLY A 73 8.74 0.83 9.69
CA GLY A 73 7.34 0.65 10.09
C GLY A 73 6.39 1.58 9.35
N CYS A 74 5.12 1.58 9.75
CA CYS A 74 4.09 2.45 9.18
C CYS A 74 4.06 3.83 9.88
N PRO A 75 3.40 4.85 9.29
CA PRO A 75 3.26 6.17 9.91
C PRO A 75 2.64 6.13 11.31
N PHE A 76 1.75 5.16 11.59
CA PHE A 76 1.10 5.04 12.89
C PHE A 76 2.06 4.61 14.00
N CYS A 77 2.85 3.56 13.76
CA CYS A 77 3.77 3.06 14.78
C CYS A 77 5.00 3.96 14.93
N LEU A 78 5.44 4.62 13.84
CA LEU A 78 6.50 5.62 13.90
C LEU A 78 6.06 6.92 14.57
N GLY A 79 4.77 7.26 14.46
CA GLY A 79 4.12 8.35 15.19
C GLY A 79 3.72 8.00 16.63
N GLY A 80 4.08 6.81 17.13
CA GLY A 80 3.83 6.41 18.52
C GLY A 80 2.40 5.98 18.84
N LYS A 81 1.50 5.89 17.85
CA LYS A 81 0.09 5.48 18.06
C LYS A 81 -0.05 3.99 18.36
N THR A 82 0.88 3.17 17.90
CA THR A 82 0.87 1.71 18.10
C THR A 82 2.23 1.20 18.53
N PRO A 83 2.29 0.15 19.38
CA PRO A 83 3.56 -0.40 19.82
C PRO A 83 4.29 -1.09 18.68
N ARG A 84 5.61 -0.87 18.60
CA ARG A 84 6.48 -1.54 17.64
C ARG A 84 7.05 -2.80 18.27
N LYS A 85 6.83 -3.95 17.64
CA LYS A 85 7.33 -5.25 18.11
C LYS A 85 8.01 -6.00 16.97
N CYS A 86 9.07 -6.73 17.30
CA CYS A 86 9.69 -7.65 16.35
C CYS A 86 8.68 -8.74 15.97
N PRO A 87 8.42 -9.02 14.69
CA PRO A 87 7.49 -10.07 14.29
C PRO A 87 7.95 -11.48 14.71
N VAL A 88 9.27 -11.67 14.89
CA VAL A 88 9.88 -12.95 15.24
C VAL A 88 9.93 -13.13 16.77
N CYS A 89 10.74 -12.34 17.49
CA CYS A 89 10.90 -12.49 18.94
C CYS A 89 9.91 -11.71 19.81
N LYS A 90 9.00 -10.93 19.20
CA LYS A 90 7.99 -10.08 19.88
C LYS A 90 8.52 -8.99 20.81
N LYS A 91 9.85 -8.84 20.95
CA LYS A 91 10.48 -7.76 21.72
C LYS A 91 10.07 -6.39 21.19
N LYS A 92 9.89 -5.43 22.10
CA LYS A 92 9.60 -4.04 21.77
C LYS A 92 10.78 -3.43 21.00
N LEU A 93 10.48 -2.74 19.90
CA LEU A 93 11.48 -2.07 19.07
C LEU A 93 11.52 -0.57 19.38
N ALA A 94 12.72 -0.02 19.54
CA ALA A 94 12.97 1.40 19.67
C ALA A 94 12.73 2.15 18.34
N LYS A 95 12.62 3.48 18.37
CA LYS A 95 12.23 4.31 17.20
C LYS A 95 13.16 4.12 15.98
N GLU A 96 14.46 3.95 16.21
CA GLU A 96 15.44 3.77 15.14
C GLU A 96 15.71 2.30 14.76
N GLU A 97 15.27 1.34 15.58
CA GLU A 97 15.45 -0.06 15.26
C GLU A 97 14.63 -0.45 14.04
N THR A 98 15.19 -1.33 13.22
CA THR A 98 14.54 -1.85 12.01
C THR A 98 14.39 -3.37 12.09
N VAL A 99 13.54 -3.89 11.23
CA VAL A 99 13.36 -5.32 11.02
C VAL A 99 13.86 -5.65 9.62
N VAL A 100 14.71 -6.67 9.51
CA VAL A 100 15.23 -7.13 8.23
C VAL A 100 14.27 -8.13 7.61
N ALA A 101 14.05 -7.97 6.31
CA ALA A 101 13.36 -8.93 5.47
C ALA A 101 14.14 -9.12 4.16
N PHE A 102 13.96 -10.27 3.52
CA PHE A 102 14.48 -10.54 2.18
C PHE A 102 13.35 -10.71 1.19
N SER A 103 13.55 -10.26 -0.04
CA SER A 103 12.67 -10.55 -1.17
C SER A 103 13.50 -10.94 -2.38
N ASN A 104 12.99 -11.89 -3.15
CA ASN A 104 13.57 -12.26 -4.44
C ASN A 104 12.66 -11.75 -5.56
N PRO A 105 13.00 -10.63 -6.22
CA PRO A 105 12.15 -10.05 -7.25
C PRO A 105 12.04 -10.90 -8.53
N GLU A 106 12.97 -11.84 -8.77
CA GLU A 106 12.90 -12.77 -9.90
C GLU A 106 11.86 -13.88 -9.67
N GLU A 107 11.71 -14.33 -8.42
CA GLU A 107 10.77 -15.39 -8.04
C GLU A 107 9.39 -14.82 -7.69
N ASP A 108 9.33 -13.84 -6.79
CA ASP A 108 8.08 -13.21 -6.37
C ASP A 108 8.30 -11.75 -5.92
N LYS A 109 7.81 -10.83 -6.75
CA LYS A 109 7.88 -9.38 -6.52
C LYS A 109 7.13 -8.91 -5.27
N LYS A 110 6.22 -9.71 -4.71
CA LYS A 110 5.34 -9.29 -3.60
C LYS A 110 5.65 -10.00 -2.28
N LYS A 111 6.47 -11.04 -2.28
CA LYS A 111 6.74 -11.84 -1.10
C LYS A 111 7.98 -11.34 -0.36
N LEU A 112 7.80 -11.06 0.92
CA LEU A 112 8.87 -10.70 1.84
C LEU A 112 9.02 -11.82 2.88
N LYS A 113 10.22 -12.37 2.99
CA LYS A 113 10.62 -13.30 4.04
C LYS A 113 11.15 -12.49 5.22
N MET A 114 10.42 -12.50 6.33
CA MET A 114 10.80 -11.77 7.54
C MET A 114 11.90 -12.50 8.32
N MET A 115 13.01 -11.83 8.61
CA MET A 115 14.12 -12.39 9.38
C MET A 115 14.10 -11.94 10.85
N GLY A 116 13.70 -10.69 11.11
CA GLY A 116 13.55 -10.16 12.47
C GLY A 116 14.42 -8.93 12.75
N CYS A 117 14.52 -8.58 14.03
CA CYS A 117 15.31 -7.45 14.53
C CYS A 117 16.81 -7.81 14.68
N LYS A 118 17.63 -6.84 15.10
CA LYS A 118 19.07 -7.02 15.32
C LYS A 118 19.43 -8.21 16.22
N ASN A 119 18.59 -8.51 17.21
CA ASN A 119 18.80 -9.65 18.11
C ASN A 119 18.44 -11.00 17.48
N CYS A 120 17.52 -11.02 16.50
CA CYS A 120 17.11 -12.25 15.82
C CYS A 120 18.04 -12.59 14.67
N PHE A 121 18.57 -11.55 14.00
CA PHE A 121 19.33 -11.69 12.78
C PHE A 121 20.41 -10.60 12.72
N SER A 122 21.45 -10.76 13.54
CA SER A 122 22.55 -9.79 13.65
C SER A 122 23.30 -9.59 12.34
N GLN A 123 23.55 -10.68 11.60
CA GLN A 123 24.20 -10.69 10.28
C GLN A 123 23.52 -9.80 9.22
N GLY A 124 22.27 -9.42 9.46
CA GLY A 124 21.53 -8.51 8.58
C GLY A 124 21.81 -7.04 8.81
N PHE A 125 22.53 -6.66 9.87
CA PHE A 125 22.80 -5.28 10.29
C PHE A 125 24.29 -4.92 10.26
N ASP A 126 25.12 -5.87 9.85
CA ASP A 126 26.55 -5.68 9.60
C ASP A 126 26.79 -5.02 8.23
#